data_AF-A0A7W8ZV29-F1
#
_entry.id   AF-A0A7W8ZV29-F1
#
_cell.length_a   1.000
_cell.length_b   1.000
_cell.length_c   1.000
_cell.angle_alpha   90.00
_cell.angle_beta   90.00
_cell.angle_gamma   90.00
#
_symmetry.space_group_name_H-M   'P 1'
#
loop_
_entity.id
_entity.type
_entity.pdbx_description
1 polymer ?
#
loop_
_entity_poly.entity_id
_entity_poly.type
_entity_poly.pdbx_seq_one_letter_code
_entity_poly.pdbx_strand_id
1 'polypeptide(L)'
;MWSTNPLERLNKEIKRRTDVVGVFPNPAALLRLAGAVLVEQHDEWEAGSRRYLSEDSMRQLTAFNAALTLPNASASTGVNPVPELIAA
;
A
#
# COMPACT_ATOMS: atom_id res chain seq x y z
N MET A 1 2.95 20.93 -10.00
CA MET A 1 2.73 20.35 -8.66
C MET A 1 2.68 18.84 -8.79
N TRP A 2 3.69 18.13 -8.27
CA TRP A 2 3.77 16.67 -8.28
C TRP A 2 3.14 16.17 -6.98
N SER A 3 2.29 15.14 -7.07
CA SER A 3 1.72 14.53 -5.88
C SER A 3 2.83 13.84 -5.08
N THR A 4 2.85 14.09 -3.78
CA THR A 4 3.71 13.37 -2.84
C THR A 4 3.17 11.98 -2.50
N ASN A 5 1.98 11.63 -3.04
CA ASN A 5 1.37 10.33 -2.83
C ASN A 5 2.12 9.24 -3.65
N PRO A 6 2.75 8.27 -2.98
CA PRO A 6 3.50 7.20 -3.66
C PRO A 6 2.60 6.33 -4.54
N LEU A 7 1.32 6.18 -4.22
CA LEU A 7 0.38 5.40 -5.04
C LEU A 7 0.07 6.08 -6.38
N GLU A 8 -0.10 7.40 -6.39
CA GLU A 8 -0.29 8.14 -7.64
C GLU A 8 0.97 8.07 -8.52
N ARG A 9 2.15 8.08 -7.90
CA ARG A 9 3.42 7.92 -8.60
C ARG A 9 3.53 6.54 -9.24
N LEU A 10 3.21 5.48 -8.49
CA LEU A 10 3.17 4.10 -8.99
C LEU A 10 2.21 3.96 -10.17
N ASN A 11 0.98 4.50 -10.08
CA ASN A 11 0.00 4.44 -11.16
C ASN A 11 0.47 5.18 -12.42
N LYS A 12 1.13 6.33 -12.27
CA LYS A 12 1.75 7.05 -13.39
C LYS A 12 2.86 6.25 -14.04
N GLU A 13 3.67 5.55 -13.25
CA GLU A 13 4.77 4.75 -13.78
C GLU A 13 4.29 3.52 -14.55
N ILE A 14 3.27 2.82 -14.02
CA ILE A 14 2.60 1.73 -14.75
C ILE A 14 2.07 2.26 -16.09
N LYS A 15 1.33 3.39 -16.08
CA LYS A 15 0.81 4.01 -17.30
C LYS A 15 1.92 4.34 -18.31
N ARG A 16 3.00 4.98 -17.84
CA ARG A 16 4.13 5.36 -18.69
C ARG A 16 4.81 4.15 -19.35
N ARG A 17 5.00 3.05 -18.61
CA ARG A 17 5.62 1.83 -19.18
C ARG A 17 4.68 1.06 -20.10
N THR A 18 3.37 1.09 -19.84
CA THR A 18 2.39 0.50 -20.75
C THR A 18 2.27 1.31 -22.05
N ASP A 19 2.39 2.64 -22.00
CA ASP A 19 2.33 3.51 -23.17
C ASP A 19 3.46 3.22 -24.19
N VAL A 20 4.63 2.77 -23.72
CA VAL A 20 5.76 2.37 -24.58
C VAL A 20 5.48 1.06 -25.33
N VAL A 21 4.77 0.12 -24.71
CA VAL A 21 4.44 -1.16 -25.33
C VAL A 21 3.28 -1.02 -26.32
N GLY A 22 2.34 -0.12 -26.03
CA GLY A 22 1.16 0.14 -26.86
C GLY A 22 0.11 -0.98 -26.78
N VAL A 23 0.36 -2.11 -27.45
CA VAL A 23 -0.58 -3.25 -27.50
C VAL A 23 0.13 -4.51 -26.99
N PHE A 24 -0.51 -5.20 -26.04
CA PHE A 24 0.01 -6.45 -25.48
C PHE A 24 -0.54 -7.67 -26.23
N PRO A 25 0.29 -8.71 -26.46
CA PRO A 25 -0.14 -9.91 -27.18
C PRO A 25 -1.07 -10.82 -26.35
N ASN A 26 -1.07 -10.67 -25.02
CA ASN A 26 -1.98 -11.36 -24.09
C ASN A 26 -1.97 -10.67 -22.71
N PRO A 27 -2.96 -10.95 -21.84
CA PRO A 27 -3.02 -10.38 -20.49
C PRO A 27 -1.83 -10.72 -19.60
N ALA A 28 -1.23 -11.91 -19.77
CA ALA A 28 -0.07 -12.31 -18.97
C ALA A 28 1.16 -11.42 -19.23
N ALA A 29 1.33 -10.89 -20.44
CA ALA A 29 2.40 -9.95 -20.77
C ALA A 29 2.23 -8.62 -20.03
N LEU A 30 1.00 -8.11 -19.90
CA LEU A 30 0.70 -6.92 -19.11
C LEU A 30 0.98 -7.16 -17.62
N LEU A 31 0.54 -8.31 -17.09
CA LEU A 31 0.78 -8.68 -15.69
C LEU A 31 2.27 -8.78 -15.36
N ARG A 32 3.09 -9.30 -16.28
CA ARG A 32 4.54 -9.35 -16.09
C ARG A 32 5.16 -7.96 -16.01
N LEU A 33 4.74 -7.02 -16.86
CA LEU A 33 5.24 -5.65 -16.83
C LEU A 33 4.80 -4.94 -15.53
N ALA A 34 3.51 -5.00 -15.20
CA ALA A 34 3.00 -4.39 -13.98
C ALA A 34 3.63 -5.01 -12.73
N GLY A 35 3.79 -6.34 -12.72
CA GLY A 35 4.46 -7.07 -11.65
C GLY A 35 5.92 -6.65 -11.47
N ALA A 36 6.67 -6.49 -12.57
CA ALA A 36 8.05 -5.98 -12.50
C ALA A 36 8.12 -4.59 -11.87
N VAL A 37 7.22 -3.67 -12.26
CA VAL A 37 7.14 -2.32 -11.65
C VAL A 37 6.81 -2.38 -10.15
N LEU A 38 5.91 -3.29 -9.76
CA LEU A 38 5.53 -3.46 -8.36
C LEU A 38 6.68 -4.00 -7.51
N VAL A 39 7.46 -4.94 -8.04
CA VAL A 39 8.66 -5.47 -7.34
C VAL A 39 9.71 -4.37 -7.18
N GLU A 40 10.02 -3.62 -8.23
CA GLU A 40 10.94 -2.48 -8.13
C GLU A 40 10.48 -1.46 -7.06
N GLN A 41 9.19 -1.14 -7.03
CA GLN A 41 8.66 -0.20 -6.06
C GLN A 41 8.65 -0.76 -4.63
N HIS A 42 8.43 -2.07 -4.47
CA HIS A 42 8.51 -2.76 -3.19
C HIS A 42 9.91 -2.66 -2.60
N ASP A 43 10.93 -2.98 -3.40
CA ASP A 43 12.34 -2.90 -2.99
C ASP A 43 12.69 -1.48 -2.55
N GLU A 44 12.23 -0.46 -3.29
CA GLU A 44 12.42 0.95 -2.91
C GLU A 44 11.73 1.32 -1.59
N TRP A 45 10.52 0.79 -1.32
CA TRP A 45 9.79 1.09 -0.10
C TRP A 45 10.38 0.38 1.12
N GLU A 46 10.94 -0.81 0.92
CA GLU A 46 11.63 -1.58 1.95
C GLU A 46 13.01 -0.97 2.28
N ALA A 47 13.81 -0.69 1.26
CA ALA A 47 15.21 -0.27 1.41
C ALA A 47 15.42 1.26 1.46
N GLY A 48 14.41 2.04 1.05
CA GLY A 48 14.53 3.49 0.94
C GLY A 48 14.74 4.21 2.28
N SER A 49 15.36 5.40 2.22
CA SER A 49 15.64 6.24 3.41
C SER A 49 14.38 6.63 4.20
N ARG A 50 13.21 6.59 3.57
CA ARG A 50 11.90 6.83 4.18
C ARG A 50 11.11 5.52 4.14
N ARG A 51 11.37 4.63 5.09
CA ARG A 51 10.68 3.33 5.21
C ARG A 51 9.19 3.55 5.41
N TYR A 52 8.40 3.38 4.36
CA TYR A 52 6.95 3.62 4.40
C TYR A 52 6.21 2.58 5.27
N LEU A 53 6.81 1.41 5.49
CA LEU A 53 6.27 0.31 6.29
C LEU A 53 7.34 -0.28 7.22
N SER A 54 7.95 0.56 8.07
CA SER A 54 8.97 0.05 9.01
C SER A 54 8.35 -0.96 9.99
N GLU A 55 9.11 -1.99 10.36
CA GLU A 55 8.65 -3.03 11.29
C GLU A 55 8.19 -2.42 12.64
N ASP A 56 8.94 -1.44 13.16
CA ASP A 56 8.59 -0.74 14.40
C ASP A 56 7.25 0.01 14.30
N SER A 57 7.02 0.71 13.20
CA SER A 57 5.75 1.40 12.95
C SER A 57 4.58 0.42 12.81
N MET A 58 4.81 -0.71 12.13
CA MET A 58 3.80 -1.76 11.97
C MET A 58 3.47 -2.43 13.30
N ARG A 59 4.47 -2.69 14.16
CA ARG A 59 4.26 -3.21 15.52
C ARG A 59 3.42 -2.26 16.38
N GLN A 60 3.68 -0.95 16.30
CA GLN A 60 2.88 0.05 17.00
C GLN A 60 1.42 0.06 16.52
N LEU A 61 1.19 0.00 15.21
CA LEU A 61 -0.15 -0.10 14.62
C LEU A 61 -0.89 -1.37 15.06
N THR A 62 -0.22 -2.52 15.04
CA THR A 62 -0.81 -3.79 15.50
C THR A 62 -1.19 -3.73 16.97
N ALA A 63 -0.31 -3.19 17.83
CA ALA A 63 -0.58 -3.02 19.25
C ALA A 63 -1.76 -2.07 19.49
N PHE A 64 -1.83 -0.97 18.75
CA PHE A 64 -2.95 -0.03 18.80
C PHE A 64 -4.27 -0.68 18.38
N ASN A 65 -4.30 -1.41 17.26
CA ASN A 65 -5.48 -2.12 16.79
C ASN A 65 -5.94 -3.20 17.78
N ALA A 66 -5.00 -3.94 18.37
CA ALA A 66 -5.33 -4.92 19.41
C ALA A 66 -5.97 -4.26 20.64
N ALA A 67 -5.46 -3.09 21.07
CA ALA A 67 -6.07 -2.33 22.15
C ALA A 67 -7.50 -1.87 21.81
N LEU A 68 -7.77 -1.49 20.57
CA LEU A 68 -9.12 -1.12 20.10
C LEU A 68 -10.11 -2.29 20.04
N THR A 69 -9.61 -3.52 19.88
CA THR A 69 -10.46 -4.72 19.74
C THR A 69 -10.88 -5.29 21.10
N LEU A 70 -10.30 -4.78 22.21
CA LEU A 70 -10.74 -5.14 23.55
C LEU A 70 -12.17 -4.63 23.80
N PRO A 71 -13.05 -5.43 24.43
CA PRO A 71 -14.49 -5.16 24.54
C PRO A 71 -14.88 -3.89 25.31
N ASN A 72 -13.91 -3.13 25.83
CA ASN A 72 -14.13 -1.90 26.60
C ASN A 72 -13.32 -0.69 26.07
N ALA A 73 -12.72 -0.77 24.88
CA ALA A 73 -11.88 0.29 24.31
C ALA A 73 -12.67 1.37 23.53
N SER A 74 -13.92 1.08 23.18
CA SER A 74 -14.81 1.95 22.39
C SER A 74 -15.21 3.26 23.10
N ALA A 75 -14.86 3.41 24.38
CA ALA A 75 -15.34 4.53 25.21
C ALA A 75 -14.42 5.77 25.21
N SER A 76 -13.19 5.71 24.67
CA SER A 76 -12.20 6.77 24.93
C SER A 76 -11.46 7.36 23.73
N THR A 77 -11.69 6.93 22.48
CA THR A 77 -11.05 7.57 21.32
C THR A 77 -12.05 7.71 20.17
N GLY A 78 -12.24 8.94 19.67
CA GLY A 78 -13.16 9.30 18.57
C GLY A 78 -12.76 8.75 17.19
N VAL A 79 -12.33 7.49 17.13
CA VAL A 79 -12.12 6.73 15.90
C VAL A 79 -13.33 5.82 15.75
N ASN A 80 -14.20 6.09 14.78
CA ASN A 80 -15.29 5.19 14.47
C ASN A 80 -14.72 3.93 13.82
N PRO A 81 -14.85 2.74 14.44
CA PRO A 81 -14.42 1.51 13.81
C PRO A 81 -15.29 1.25 12.58
N VAL A 82 -14.65 1.04 11.42
CA VAL A 82 -15.35 0.57 10.21
C VAL A 82 -15.65 -0.92 10.42
N PRO A 83 -16.93 -1.31 10.57
CA PRO A 83 -17.28 -2.67 11.01
C PRO A 83 -16.75 -3.78 10.08
N GLU A 84 -16.60 -3.46 8.79
CA GLU A 84 -16.13 -4.40 7.76
C GLU A 84 -14.67 -4.85 7.94
N LEU A 85 -13.85 -4.10 8.69
CA LEU A 85 -12.42 -4.41 8.90
C LEU A 85 -12.15 -5.25 10.16
N ILE A 86 -13.15 -5.45 11.02
CA ILE A 86 -13.01 -6.19 12.29
C ILE A 86 -13.61 -7.61 12.17
N ALA A 87 -14.34 -7.90 11.08
CA ALA A 87 -15.15 -9.11 10.92
C ALA A 87 -14.49 -10.28 10.16
N ALA A 88 -13.16 -10.30 10.02
CA ALA A 88 -12.40 -11.40 9.41
C ALA A 88 -11.53 -12.10 10.45
#